data_AF-A0A3D4U5G6-F1
#
_entry.id   AF-A0A3D4U5G6-F1
#
_cell.length_a   1.000
_cell.length_b   1.000
_cell.length_c   1.000
_cell.angle_alpha   90.00
_cell.angle_beta   90.00
_cell.angle_gamma   90.00
#
_symmetry.space_group_name_H-M   'P 1'
#
loop_
_entity.id
_entity.type
_entity.pdbx_description
1 polymer ?
#
loop_
_entity_poly.entity_id
_entity_poly.type
_entity_poly.pdbx_seq_one_letter_code
_entity_poly.pdbx_strand_id
1 'polypeptide(L)'
;MRTLDTFYEPGFDYQSLILEAILKQAQDNLAQEPYIYFEEYQSSIKECFDPQSFYLSPDGLVIYYQQYAIAPYSTGIVEFTIPAENN
;
A
#
# COMPACT_ATOMS: atom_id res chain seq x y z
N MET A 1 -3.15 -18.22 9.56
CA MET A 1 -2.75 -17.17 8.61
C MET A 1 -2.96 -15.85 9.31
N ARG A 2 -1.97 -14.95 9.32
CA ARG A 2 -2.14 -13.60 9.92
C ARG A 2 -2.71 -12.65 8.86
N THR A 3 -3.51 -11.71 9.30
CA THR A 3 -4.22 -10.71 8.49
C THR A 3 -4.06 -9.36 9.18
N LEU A 4 -4.16 -8.26 8.43
CA LEU A 4 -3.93 -6.91 8.98
C LEU A 4 -4.82 -6.57 10.18
N ASP A 5 -6.06 -7.07 10.24
CA ASP A 5 -6.97 -6.85 11.37
C ASP A 5 -6.39 -7.30 12.72
N THR A 6 -5.42 -8.22 12.73
CA THR A 6 -4.76 -8.66 13.96
C THR A 6 -3.91 -7.59 14.65
N PHE A 7 -3.62 -6.47 13.98
CA PHE A 7 -2.87 -5.33 14.52
C PHE A 7 -3.76 -4.18 15.02
N TYR A 8 -5.06 -4.24 14.82
CA TYR A 8 -5.98 -3.14 15.12
C TYR A 8 -7.10 -3.58 16.07
N GLU A 9 -7.64 -2.62 16.82
CA GLU A 9 -8.80 -2.85 17.69
C GLU A 9 -10.02 -3.30 16.87
N PRO A 10 -10.85 -4.23 17.38
CA PRO A 10 -12.08 -4.62 16.71
C PRO A 10 -12.99 -3.42 16.40
N GLY A 11 -13.40 -3.28 15.15
CA GLY A 11 -14.25 -2.18 14.69
C GLY A 11 -13.49 -0.91 14.25
N PHE A 12 -12.16 -0.89 14.36
CA PHE A 12 -11.34 0.17 13.77
C PHE A 12 -11.25 0.03 12.25
N ASP A 13 -11.52 1.11 11.52
CA ASP A 13 -11.42 1.13 10.05
C ASP A 13 -9.97 1.32 9.57
N TYR A 14 -9.16 0.29 9.78
CA TYR A 14 -7.76 0.30 9.37
C TYR A 14 -7.60 0.34 7.84
N GLN A 15 -8.57 -0.18 7.09
CA GLN A 15 -8.47 -0.26 5.63
C GLN A 15 -8.50 1.14 5.02
N SER A 16 -9.45 1.99 5.44
CA SER A 16 -9.49 3.38 4.99
C SER A 16 -8.21 4.14 5.34
N LEU A 17 -7.72 3.99 6.57
CA LEU A 17 -6.48 4.64 7.02
C LEU A 17 -5.26 4.23 6.17
N ILE A 18 -5.11 2.94 5.90
CA ILE A 18 -3.99 2.43 5.09
C ILE A 18 -4.14 2.88 3.63
N LEU A 19 -5.33 2.79 3.04
CA LEU A 19 -5.58 3.19 1.67
C LEU A 19 -5.35 4.70 1.45
N GLU A 20 -5.75 5.54 2.41
CA GLU A 20 -5.45 6.98 2.36
C GLU A 20 -3.93 7.25 2.37
N ALA A 21 -3.19 6.55 3.24
CA ALA A 21 -1.74 6.68 3.31
C ALA A 21 -1.05 6.19 2.02
N ILE A 22 -1.51 5.07 1.45
CA ILE A 22 -1.00 4.53 0.18
C ILE A 22 -1.28 5.51 -0.97
N LEU A 23 -2.50 6.02 -1.08
CA LEU A 23 -2.87 6.96 -2.16
C LEU A 23 -2.04 8.25 -2.09
N LYS A 24 -1.77 8.75 -0.88
CA LYS A 24 -0.90 9.91 -0.69
C LYS A 24 0.53 9.61 -1.15
N GLN A 25 1.12 8.49 -0.71
CA GLN A 25 2.47 8.09 -1.13
C GLN A 25 2.55 7.87 -2.66
N ALA A 26 1.52 7.28 -3.26
CA ALA A 26 1.47 7.09 -4.71
C ALA A 26 1.42 8.42 -5.48
N GLN A 27 0.72 9.43 -4.96
CA GLN A 27 0.72 10.79 -5.52
C GLN A 27 2.10 11.44 -5.41
N ASP A 28 2.77 11.29 -4.27
CA ASP A 28 4.13 11.81 -4.06
C ASP A 28 5.14 11.13 -5.02
N ASN A 29 5.02 9.82 -5.21
CA ASN A 29 5.84 9.06 -6.16
C ASN A 29 5.63 9.52 -7.60
N LEU A 30 4.39 9.77 -8.03
CA LEU A 30 4.09 10.28 -9.38
C LEU A 30 4.69 11.67 -9.65
N ALA A 31 4.83 12.50 -8.62
CA ALA A 31 5.47 13.81 -8.76
C ALA A 31 6.98 13.67 -9.09
N GLN A 32 7.60 12.56 -8.69
CA GLN A 32 9.01 12.26 -9.00
C GLN A 32 9.17 11.43 -10.28
N GLU A 33 8.26 10.47 -10.50
CA GLU A 33 8.29 9.53 -11.62
C GLU A 33 6.91 9.45 -12.32
N PRO A 34 6.64 10.32 -13.31
CA PRO A 34 5.31 10.49 -13.92
C PRO A 34 4.70 9.25 -14.61
N TYR A 35 5.46 8.16 -14.77
CA TYR A 35 5.03 6.94 -15.46
C TYR A 35 5.25 5.67 -14.63
N ILE A 36 5.46 5.81 -13.32
CA ILE A 36 5.72 4.66 -12.42
C ILE A 36 4.49 3.76 -12.24
N TYR A 37 3.28 4.31 -12.43
CA TYR A 37 1.99 3.62 -12.30
C TYR A 37 1.13 3.71 -13.57
N PHE A 38 0.07 2.89 -13.63
CA PHE A 38 -0.97 3.02 -14.65
C PHE A 38 -1.81 4.29 -14.49
N GLU A 39 -2.56 4.68 -15.51
CA GLU A 39 -3.42 5.88 -15.46
C GLU A 39 -4.52 5.73 -14.38
N GLU A 40 -5.06 4.52 -14.26
CA GLU A 40 -6.11 4.11 -13.33
C GLU A 40 -5.59 3.67 -11.94
N TYR A 41 -4.32 3.95 -11.60
CA TYR A 41 -3.66 3.43 -10.39
C TYR A 41 -4.46 3.63 -9.10
N GLN A 42 -5.20 4.73 -8.97
CA GLN A 42 -6.01 4.99 -7.76
C GLN A 42 -7.13 3.97 -7.57
N SER A 43 -7.76 3.52 -8.65
CA SER A 43 -8.77 2.47 -8.62
C SER A 43 -8.12 1.12 -8.40
N SER A 44 -7.04 0.83 -9.11
CA SER A 44 -6.29 -0.44 -8.96
C SER A 44 -5.73 -0.62 -7.55
N ILE A 45 -5.25 0.44 -6.90
CA ILE A 45 -4.81 0.41 -5.48
C ILE A 45 -5.91 -0.10 -4.56
N LYS A 46 -7.16 0.30 -4.79
CA LYS A 46 -8.31 -0.11 -3.97
C LYS A 46 -8.77 -1.51 -4.32
N GLU A 47 -8.87 -1.82 -5.61
CA GLU A 47 -9.35 -3.12 -6.12
C GLU A 47 -8.38 -4.27 -5.83
N CYS A 48 -7.07 -3.98 -5.87
CA CYS A 48 -6.02 -4.96 -5.62
C CYS A 48 -5.51 -4.96 -4.18
N PHE A 49 -6.11 -4.16 -3.27
CA PHE A 49 -5.73 -4.18 -1.87
C PHE A 49 -6.07 -5.54 -1.25
N ASP A 50 -5.07 -6.17 -0.64
CA ASP A 50 -5.20 -7.46 0.02
C ASP A 50 -4.66 -7.36 1.46
N PRO A 51 -5.53 -7.53 2.49
CA PRO A 51 -5.12 -7.54 3.90
C PRO A 51 -4.14 -8.64 4.30
N GLN A 52 -3.78 -9.54 3.37
CA GLN A 52 -2.77 -10.59 3.57
C GLN A 52 -1.44 -10.26 2.88
N SER A 53 -1.44 -9.28 1.97
CA SER A 53 -0.25 -8.86 1.22
C SER A 53 0.52 -7.79 1.98
N PHE A 54 1.09 -8.20 3.12
CA PHE A 54 1.91 -7.34 3.95
C PHE A 54 3.11 -8.08 4.57
N TYR A 55 4.08 -7.31 5.03
CA TYR A 55 5.10 -7.77 5.97
C TYR A 55 5.51 -6.64 6.91
N LEU A 56 6.27 -6.96 7.96
CA LEU A 56 6.80 -5.97 8.90
C LEU A 56 8.27 -5.70 8.58
N SER A 57 8.63 -4.42 8.52
CA SER A 57 10.01 -3.94 8.45
C SER A 57 10.35 -3.16 9.73
N PRO A 58 11.63 -2.84 9.97
CA PRO A 58 12.01 -1.93 11.06
C PRO A 58 11.37 -0.54 10.94
N ASP A 59 11.02 -0.11 9.73
CA ASP A 59 10.45 1.21 9.45
C ASP A 59 8.93 1.24 9.56
N GLY A 60 8.26 0.08 9.57
CA GLY A 60 6.82 -0.02 9.78
C GLY A 60 6.15 -1.21 9.11
N LEU A 61 4.85 -1.07 8.91
CA LEU A 61 4.02 -2.05 8.19
C LEU A 61 4.16 -1.80 6.69
N VAL A 62 4.63 -2.80 5.93
CA VAL A 62 4.76 -2.70 4.48
C VAL A 62 3.60 -3.42 3.82
N ILE A 63 2.85 -2.69 2.97
CA ILE A 63 1.83 -3.24 2.09
C ILE A 63 2.46 -3.39 0.70
N TYR A 64 2.31 -4.57 0.09
CA TYR A 64 2.85 -4.83 -1.23
C TYR A 64 1.76 -5.20 -2.25
N TYR A 65 1.94 -4.74 -3.49
CA TYR A 65 1.11 -5.07 -4.63
C TYR A 65 1.86 -5.98 -5.58
N GLN A 66 1.20 -7.04 -6.05
CA GLN A 66 1.78 -7.98 -7.00
C GLN A 66 2.18 -7.28 -8.30
N GLN A 67 3.13 -7.89 -9.02
CA GLN A 67 3.54 -7.39 -10.33
C GLN A 67 2.31 -7.21 -11.24
N TYR A 68 2.28 -6.10 -11.98
CA TYR A 68 1.19 -5.74 -12.89
C TYR A 68 -0.15 -5.40 -12.22
N ALA A 69 -0.25 -5.37 -10.89
CA ALA A 69 -1.50 -4.99 -10.21
C ALA A 69 -1.83 -3.50 -10.38
N ILE A 70 -0.84 -2.63 -10.19
CA ILE A 70 -1.03 -1.16 -10.21
C ILE A 70 0.00 -0.41 -11.06
N ALA A 71 1.00 -1.14 -11.60
CA ALA A 71 2.15 -0.59 -12.29
C ALA A 71 2.62 -1.52 -13.42
N PRO A 72 3.30 -1.00 -14.46
CA PRO A 72 3.92 -1.84 -15.49
C PRO A 72 4.89 -2.87 -14.90
N TYR A 73 5.11 -3.96 -15.63
CA TYR A 73 6.02 -5.03 -15.20
C TYR A 73 7.42 -4.54 -14.82
N SER A 74 7.93 -3.51 -15.51
CA SER A 74 9.24 -2.90 -15.25
C SER A 74 9.39 -2.31 -13.84
N THR A 75 8.28 -1.93 -13.19
CA THR A 75 8.29 -1.39 -11.83
C THR A 75 8.49 -2.49 -10.78
N GLY A 76 8.16 -3.74 -11.11
CA GLY A 76 8.25 -4.86 -10.19
C GLY A 76 7.11 -4.89 -9.16
N ILE A 77 7.41 -5.39 -7.95
CA ILE A 77 6.48 -5.34 -6.81
C ILE A 77 6.50 -3.92 -6.26
N VAL A 78 5.32 -3.33 -6.09
CA VAL A 78 5.20 -1.99 -5.50
C VAL A 78 4.96 -2.13 -4.00
N GLU A 79 5.73 -1.41 -3.21
CA GLU A 79 5.65 -1.42 -1.75
C GLU A 79 5.32 -0.02 -1.22
N PHE A 80 4.45 0.03 -0.23
CA PHE A 80 4.14 1.23 0.53
C PHE A 80 4.37 0.96 2.00
N THR A 81 5.16 1.82 2.65
CA THR A 81 5.45 1.68 4.08
C THR A 81 4.50 2.58 4.86
N ILE A 82 3.76 2.01 5.80
CA ILE A 82 3.00 2.71 6.82
C ILE A 82 3.90 2.79 8.06
N PRO A 83 4.46 3.97 8.38
CA PRO A 83 5.38 4.09 9.50
C PRO A 83 4.73 3.63 10.79
N ALA A 84 5.47 2.86 11.59
CA ALA A 84 5.09 2.71 12.99
C ALA A 84 5.20 4.09 13.65
N GLU A 85 4.20 4.51 14.44
CA GLU A 85 4.32 5.77 15.16
C GLU A 85 5.58 5.71 16.06
N ASN A 86 6.57 6.54 15.75
CA ASN A 86 7.69 6.82 16.64
C ASN A 86 7.15 7.71 17.77
N ASN A 87 6.70 7.11 18.87
CA ASN A 87 6.57 7.80 20.15
C ASN A 87 7.91 7.84 20.88
#